data_AF-A0AAV9F894-F1
#
_entry.id   AF-A0AAV9F894-F1
#
_cell.length_a   1.000
_cell.length_b   1.000
_cell.length_c   1.000
_cell.angle_alpha   90.00
_cell.angle_beta   90.00
_cell.angle_gamma   90.00
#
_symmetry.space_group_name_H-M   'P 1'
#
loop_
_entity.id
_entity.type
_entity.pdbx_description
1 polymer ?
#
loop_
_entity_poly.entity_id
_entity_poly.type
_entity_poly.pdbx_seq_one_letter_code
_entity_poly.pdbx_strand_id
1 'polypeptide(L)'
;MFKDKTGYSIVEPAHMELAEPSIRDAFNLCVQKGVTRVIVSPFFLFPGRHWHQDIPSLAAEAAKDHPGVSYIVTAPLGLHELLVDVVNSRIIDCLQHAAGDADECAVCAGMGKCRFYTE
;
A
#
# COMPACT_ATOMS: atom_id res chain seq x y z
N MET A 1 1.25 10.44 3.31
CA MET A 1 1.37 9.68 4.58
C MET A 1 2.68 8.89 4.68
N PHE A 2 2.93 7.87 3.85
CA PHE A 2 4.13 7.02 4.01
C PHE A 2 5.43 7.83 3.94
N LYS A 3 5.62 8.62 2.88
CA LYS A 3 6.75 9.55 2.70
C LYS A 3 6.96 10.45 3.93
N ASP A 4 5.87 11.05 4.43
CA ASP A 4 5.89 12.02 5.53
C ASP A 4 6.21 11.40 6.90
N LYS A 5 6.13 10.06 7.02
CA LYS A 5 6.24 9.35 8.30
C LYS A 5 7.46 8.42 8.41
N THR A 6 8.18 8.18 7.32
CA THR A 6 9.21 7.10 7.25
C THR A 6 10.62 7.57 6.91
N GLY A 7 10.79 8.84 6.53
CA GLY A 7 12.10 9.41 6.17
C GLY A 7 12.59 9.07 4.76
N TYR A 8 11.88 8.23 3.99
CA TYR A 8 12.16 8.00 2.57
C TYR A 8 11.83 9.28 1.77
N SER A 9 12.84 9.87 1.13
CA SER A 9 12.71 11.13 0.39
C SER A 9 12.03 10.96 -0.98
N ILE A 10 12.10 9.76 -1.55
CA ILE A 10 11.54 9.40 -2.87
C ILE A 10 10.60 8.22 -2.67
N VAL A 11 9.31 8.46 -2.93
CA VAL A 11 8.24 7.47 -2.80
C VAL A 11 7.24 7.77 -3.91
N GLU A 12 7.03 6.80 -4.79
CA GLU A 12 6.05 6.89 -5.87
C GLU A 12 4.96 5.83 -5.66
N PRO A 13 3.67 6.18 -5.76
CA PRO A 13 2.63 5.17 -5.86
C PRO A 13 2.80 4.39 -7.17
N ALA A 14 2.34 3.14 -7.20
CA ALA A 14 2.34 2.32 -8.40
C ALA A 14 1.15 1.37 -8.37
N HIS A 15 0.58 1.12 -9.55
CA HIS A 15 -0.49 0.16 -9.75
C HIS A 15 0.02 -0.94 -10.68
N MET A 16 -0.33 -2.18 -10.37
CA MET A 16 0.02 -3.32 -11.21
C MET A 16 -0.85 -3.34 -12.48
N GLU A 17 -2.13 -3.01 -12.34
CA GLU A 17 -3.13 -3.00 -13.41
C GLU A 17 -4.22 -1.95 -13.09
N LEU A 18 -5.07 -1.66 -14.09
CA LEU A 18 -6.33 -0.89 -14.00
C LEU A 18 -6.23 0.59 -13.63
N ALA A 19 -5.06 1.06 -13.21
CA ALA A 19 -4.84 2.44 -12.84
C ALA A 19 -3.39 2.86 -13.12
N GLU A 20 -3.16 4.16 -13.10
CA GLU A 20 -1.86 4.77 -13.28
C GLU A 20 -1.43 5.51 -12.01
N PRO A 21 -0.12 5.68 -11.76
CA PRO A 21 1.00 5.25 -12.60
C PRO A 21 1.27 3.74 -12.51
N SER A 22 1.77 3.14 -13.59
CA SER A 22 2.22 1.76 -13.64
C SER A 22 3.50 1.53 -12.81
N ILE A 23 3.86 0.27 -12.56
CA ILE A 23 5.13 -0.09 -11.90
C ILE A 23 6.33 0.47 -12.69
N ARG A 24 6.30 0.42 -14.02
CA ARG A 24 7.39 0.95 -14.86
C ARG A 24 7.52 2.47 -14.71
N ASP A 25 6.41 3.18 -14.71
CA ASP A 25 6.42 4.64 -14.59
C ASP A 25 6.93 5.09 -13.23
N ALA A 26 6.43 4.46 -12.15
CA ALA A 26 6.91 4.73 -10.80
C ALA A 26 8.39 4.40 -10.61
N PHE A 27 8.87 3.30 -11.19
CA PHE A 27 10.28 2.92 -11.18
C PHE A 27 11.13 3.98 -11.89
N ASN A 28 10.72 4.38 -13.10
CA ASN A 28 11.41 5.39 -13.90
C ASN A 28 11.48 6.74 -13.16
N LEU A 29 10.38 7.16 -12.53
CA LEU A 29 10.31 8.39 -11.74
C LEU A 29 11.25 8.34 -10.52
N CYS A 30 11.38 7.18 -9.87
CA CYS A 30 12.38 7.00 -8.82
C CYS A 30 13.80 7.17 -9.36
N VAL A 31 14.13 6.52 -10.47
CA VAL A 31 15.48 6.58 -11.07
C VAL A 31 15.83 7.97 -11.57
N GLN A 32 14.90 8.69 -12.18
CA GLN A 32 15.10 10.09 -12.63
C GLN A 32 15.45 11.03 -11.47
N LYS A 33 15.09 10.68 -10.24
CA LYS A 33 15.44 11.42 -9.02
C LYS A 33 16.82 11.03 -8.46
N GLY A 34 17.59 10.21 -9.18
CA GLY A 34 18.99 9.90 -8.89
C GLY A 34 19.22 8.73 -7.94
N VAL A 35 18.24 7.85 -7.74
CA VAL A 35 18.43 6.66 -6.89
C VAL A 35 19.23 5.57 -7.61
N THR A 36 20.03 4.83 -6.85
CA THR A 36 20.77 3.63 -7.32
C THR A 36 20.12 2.33 -6.83
N ARG A 37 19.05 2.45 -6.03
CA ARG A 37 18.27 1.33 -5.51
C ARG A 37 16.78 1.66 -5.51
N VAL A 38 15.96 0.78 -6.06
CA VAL A 38 14.48 0.86 -6.01
C VAL A 38 13.92 -0.26 -5.15
N ILE A 39 12.99 0.08 -4.25
CA ILE A 39 12.29 -0.88 -3.38
C ILE A 39 10.83 -0.93 -3.84
N VAL A 40 10.42 -2.05 -4.44
CA VAL A 40 9.05 -2.30 -4.85
C VAL A 40 8.32 -2.97 -3.69
N SER A 41 7.50 -2.21 -2.97
CA SER A 41 6.77 -2.69 -1.78
C SER A 41 5.29 -2.89 -2.10
N PRO A 42 4.79 -4.13 -2.23
CA PRO A 42 3.40 -4.40 -2.54
C PRO A 42 2.49 -4.14 -1.33
N PHE A 43 1.41 -3.39 -1.53
CA PHE A 43 0.39 -3.14 -0.50
C PHE A 43 -0.66 -4.26 -0.47
N PHE A 44 -0.23 -5.49 -0.18
CA PHE A 44 -1.08 -6.69 -0.13
C PHE A 44 -1.11 -7.30 1.27
N LEU A 45 -2.26 -7.86 1.65
CA LEU A 45 -2.41 -8.57 2.94
C LEU A 45 -1.87 -10.00 2.91
N PHE A 46 -1.85 -10.65 1.74
CA PHE A 46 -1.47 -12.06 1.63
C PHE A 46 -0.52 -12.30 0.45
N PRO A 47 0.37 -13.31 0.55
CA PRO A 47 1.12 -13.77 -0.61
C PRO A 47 0.16 -14.42 -1.63
N GLY A 48 0.49 -14.28 -2.92
CA GLY A 48 -0.31 -14.80 -4.02
C GLY A 48 0.42 -14.69 -5.35
N ARG A 49 -0.23 -15.09 -6.45
CA ARG A 49 0.38 -15.11 -7.80
C ARG A 49 1.04 -13.78 -8.16
N HIS A 50 0.33 -12.67 -7.93
CA HIS A 50 0.82 -11.33 -8.23
C HIS A 50 2.13 -10.99 -7.51
N TRP A 51 2.23 -11.37 -6.24
CA TRP A 51 3.45 -11.17 -5.47
C TRP A 51 4.60 -12.08 -5.93
N HIS A 52 4.28 -13.35 -6.21
CA HIS A 52 5.28 -14.34 -6.59
C HIS A 52 5.84 -14.19 -8.00
N GLN A 53 5.05 -13.67 -8.95
CA GLN A 53 5.37 -13.74 -10.38
C GLN A 53 5.24 -12.39 -11.06
N ASP A 54 4.07 -11.76 -10.99
CA ASP A 54 3.75 -10.61 -11.83
C ASP A 54 4.56 -9.36 -11.43
N ILE A 55 4.59 -9.00 -10.15
CA ILE A 55 5.33 -7.82 -9.65
C ILE A 55 6.84 -7.96 -9.87
N PRO A 56 7.49 -9.10 -9.53
CA PRO A 56 8.90 -9.31 -9.87
C PRO A 56 9.19 -9.19 -11.37
N SER A 57 8.32 -9.75 -12.22
CA SER A 57 8.46 -9.65 -13.68
C SER A 57 8.37 -8.20 -14.16
N LEU A 58 7.35 -7.45 -13.73
CA LEU A 58 7.16 -6.05 -14.10
C LEU A 58 8.31 -5.15 -13.61
N ALA A 59 8.81 -5.37 -12.39
CA ALA A 59 9.97 -4.66 -11.87
C ALA A 59 11.25 -5.00 -12.66
N ALA A 60 11.44 -6.26 -13.04
CA ALA A 60 12.56 -6.69 -13.87
C ALA A 60 12.53 -6.07 -15.26
N GLU A 61 11.36 -6.00 -15.90
CA GLU A 61 11.19 -5.32 -17.18
C GLU A 61 11.52 -3.83 -17.08
N ALA A 62 11.04 -3.14 -16.05
CA ALA A 62 11.35 -1.72 -15.83
C ALA A 62 12.86 -1.49 -15.61
N ALA A 63 13.54 -2.38 -14.88
CA ALA A 63 14.95 -2.26 -14.58
C ALA A 63 15.87 -2.42 -15.82
N LYS A 64 15.41 -3.05 -16.91
CA LYS A 64 16.20 -3.20 -18.15
C LYS A 64 16.63 -1.86 -18.75
N ASP A 65 15.83 -0.82 -18.54
CA ASP A 65 16.10 0.53 -19.05
C ASP A 65 17.13 1.29 -18.19
N HIS A 66 17.50 0.77 -17.02
CA HIS A 66 18.37 1.47 -16.04
C HIS A 66 19.57 0.62 -15.59
N PRO A 67 20.57 0.40 -16.46
CA PRO A 67 21.79 -0.31 -16.08
C PRO A 67 22.47 0.35 -14.88
N GLY A 68 22.76 -0.44 -13.83
CA GLY A 68 23.40 0.04 -12.60
C GLY A 68 22.44 0.38 -11.45
N VAL A 69 21.11 0.35 -11.69
CA VAL A 69 20.11 0.44 -10.62
C VAL A 69 19.78 -0.95 -10.10
N SER A 70 19.98 -1.16 -8.80
CA SER A 70 19.54 -2.37 -8.10
C SER A 70 18.07 -2.28 -7.70
N TYR A 71 17.37 -3.41 -7.59
CA TYR A 71 16.00 -3.40 -7.09
C TYR A 71 15.66 -4.64 -6.25
N ILE A 72 14.64 -4.52 -5.42
CA ILE A 72 14.08 -5.60 -4.61
C ILE A 72 12.56 -5.50 -4.58
N VAL A 73 11.88 -6.63 -4.61
CA VAL A 73 10.46 -6.74 -4.25
C VAL A 73 10.36 -7.24 -2.82
N THR A 74 9.69 -6.49 -1.94
CA THR A 74 9.59 -6.87 -0.52
C THR A 74 8.53 -7.95 -0.30
N ALA A 75 8.49 -8.53 0.90
CA ALA A 75 7.32 -9.26 1.36
C ALA A 75 6.06 -8.37 1.33
N PRO A 76 4.85 -8.95 1.13
CA PRO A 76 3.61 -8.24 1.38
C PRO A 76 3.46 -7.98 2.88
N LEU A 77 2.41 -7.24 3.28
CA LEU A 77 2.14 -6.96 4.70
C LEU A 77 1.99 -8.25 5.51
N GLY A 78 1.31 -9.25 4.97
CA GLY A 78 1.15 -10.54 5.64
C GLY A 78 0.41 -10.42 6.97
N LEU A 79 0.64 -11.38 7.86
CA LEU A 79 0.14 -11.38 9.23
C LEU A 79 1.08 -10.59 10.16
N HIS A 80 1.23 -9.30 9.90
CA HIS A 80 2.05 -8.42 10.75
C HIS A 80 1.29 -8.04 12.02
N GLU A 81 1.94 -8.07 13.19
CA GLU A 81 1.30 -7.78 14.49
C GLU A 81 0.60 -6.42 14.53
N LEU A 82 1.23 -5.38 13.97
CA LEU A 82 0.63 -4.03 13.84
C LEU A 82 -0.70 -4.01 13.07
N LEU A 83 -1.03 -5.01 12.24
CA LEU A 83 -2.35 -5.08 11.60
C LEU A 83 -3.46 -5.39 12.62
N VAL A 84 -3.14 -6.08 13.72
CA VAL A 84 -4.07 -6.29 14.83
C VAL A 84 -4.51 -4.95 15.41
N ASP A 85 -3.55 -4.03 15.61
CA ASP A 85 -3.85 -2.69 16.12
C ASP A 85 -4.72 -1.89 15.15
N VAL A 86 -4.44 -1.98 13.85
CA VAL A 86 -5.23 -1.30 12.81
C VAL A 86 -6.66 -1.85 12.78
N VAL A 87 -6.83 -3.17 12.81
CA VAL A 87 -8.16 -3.81 12.83
C VAL A 87 -8.92 -3.45 14.11
N ASN A 88 -8.27 -3.54 15.27
CA ASN A 88 -8.90 -3.21 16.55
C ASN A 88 -9.29 -1.73 16.62
N SER A 89 -8.44 -0.82 16.12
CA SER A 89 -8.78 0.60 16.00
C SER A 89 -10.04 0.81 15.16
N ARG A 90 -10.18 0.12 14.02
CA ARG A 90 -11.41 0.22 13.19
C ARG A 90 -12.65 -0.30 13.90
N ILE A 91 -12.53 -1.37 14.68
CA ILE A 91 -13.64 -1.92 15.48
C ILE A 91 -14.07 -0.90 16.54
N ILE A 92 -13.12 -0.35 17.30
CA ILE A 92 -13.38 0.66 18.33
C ILE A 92 -14.05 1.89 17.72
N ASP A 93 -13.48 2.44 16.64
CA ASP A 93 -14.03 3.60 15.94
C ASP A 93 -15.50 3.36 15.52
N CYS A 94 -15.79 2.20 14.90
CA CYS A 94 -17.14 1.87 14.46
C CYS A 94 -18.11 1.63 15.63
N LEU A 95 -17.67 1.01 16.74
CA LEU A 95 -18.52 0.77 17.90
C LEU A 95 -18.91 2.08 18.60
N GLN A 96 -17.95 2.99 18.78
CA GLN A 96 -18.20 4.32 19.34
C GLN A 96 -19.17 5.12 18.46
N HIS A 97 -18.98 5.07 17.13
CA HIS A 97 -19.91 5.71 16.21
C HIS A 97 -21.32 5.10 16.28
N ALA A 98 -21.44 3.77 16.23
CA ALA A 98 -22.71 3.06 16.29
C ALA A 98 -23.48 3.31 17.60
N ALA A 99 -22.77 3.57 18.69
CA ALA A 99 -23.35 3.92 19.99
C ALA A 99 -23.80 5.39 20.09
N GLY A 100 -23.40 6.25 19.13
CA GLY A 100 -23.67 7.69 19.17
C GLY A 100 -22.64 8.49 20.00
N ASP A 101 -21.54 7.86 20.39
CA ASP A 101 -20.49 8.47 21.23
C ASP A 101 -19.40 9.17 20.41
N ALA A 102 -19.36 8.96 19.09
CA ALA A 102 -18.36 9.54 18.19
C ALA A 102 -18.93 9.81 16.78
N ASP A 103 -18.27 10.74 16.07
CA ASP A 103 -18.51 10.98 14.65
C ASP A 103 -18.07 9.79 13.78
N GLU A 104 -18.46 9.80 12.50
CA GLU A 104 -18.05 8.77 11.55
C GLU A 104 -16.52 8.71 11.41
N CYS A 105 -15.97 7.49 11.33
CA CYS A 105 -14.53 7.32 11.12
C CYS A 105 -14.12 7.79 9.71
N ALA A 106 -12.86 8.21 9.56
CA ALA A 106 -12.34 8.77 8.31
C ALA A 106 -12.48 7.85 7.08
N VAL A 107 -12.64 6.54 7.29
CA VAL A 107 -12.80 5.54 6.22
C VAL A 107 -14.25 5.41 5.77
N CYS A 108 -15.20 5.56 6.67
CA CYS A 108 -16.62 5.29 6.45
C CYS A 108 -17.49 6.57 6.38
N ALA A 109 -16.87 7.74 6.57
CA ALA A 109 -17.56 9.02 6.57
C ALA A 109 -18.39 9.24 5.29
N GLY A 110 -19.65 9.64 5.46
CA GLY A 110 -20.63 9.87 4.41
C GLY A 110 -21.23 8.59 3.81
N MET A 111 -20.88 7.41 4.31
CA MET A 111 -21.34 6.13 3.72
C MET A 111 -22.49 5.48 4.50
N GLY A 112 -22.90 6.05 5.64
CA GLY A 112 -23.93 5.47 6.51
C GLY A 112 -23.58 4.06 7.01
N LYS A 113 -22.27 3.80 7.21
CA LYS A 113 -21.70 2.53 7.72
C LYS A 113 -21.46 2.63 9.23
N CYS A 114 -20.83 1.60 9.82
CA CYS A 114 -20.60 1.48 11.28
C CYS A 114 -21.92 1.61 12.09
N ARG A 115 -22.90 0.74 11.81
CA ARG A 115 -24.17 0.67 12.54
C ARG A 115 -24.45 -0.75 12.99
N PHE A 116 -25.24 -0.91 14.05
CA PHE A 116 -25.75 -2.22 14.43
C PHE A 116 -26.80 -2.69 13.42
N TYR A 117 -26.71 -3.95 13.02
CA TYR A 117 -27.73 -4.63 12.21
C TYR A 117 -28.43 -5.62 13.12
N THR A 118 -29.74 -5.48 13.27
CA THR A 118 -30.61 -6.47 13.90
C THR A 118 -31.50 -7.07 12.81
N GLU A 119 -31.72 -8.37 12.84
CA GLU A 119 -32.76 -9.01 12.02
C GLU A 119 -34.17 -8.58 12.44
#